data_AF-L9V9V7-F1
#
_entry.id   AF-L9V9V7-F1
#
_cell.length_a   1.000
_cell.length_b   1.000
_cell.length_c   1.000
_cell.angle_alpha   90.00
_cell.angle_beta   90.00
_cell.angle_gamma   90.00
#
_symmetry.space_group_name_H-M   'P 1'
#
loop_
_entity.id
_entity.type
_entity.pdbx_description
1 polymer ?
#
loop_
_entity_poly.entity_id
_entity_poly.type
_entity_poly.pdbx_seq_one_letter_code
_entity_poly.pdbx_strand_id
1 'polypeptide(L)'
;MEAIQNHDDLTLSIVATGMHLSPQHGMTVEKIREDGFSIDREVLMQLSGDSETAMAKSLGIGTASLADAFESLDPDVVLLLGDRDEALAGALAASHMNIPVAHVHGGDSAHGAMIDESIRHAITKFSHIHFPASERSAERIKKLGEESWRITIAGAPGLDDILAGEYEDPESVLQKYDLDPDRRLLMVLQHPVTTQPDAAGEQMAATLDAVESTEAQAVIIYPNSDAGSNQMIDEIESRSFGADVRTFRNMPRKEYLGLMAATDVMVGNSSSGIIEAPSFDLPVVDIGPRQRGRERTQNTFSAEHESEQIREKIYQCLNEGVLDENQDNPYDYGGAGSRICERIRTINIDENILRKKLTFGRWF
;
A
#
# COMPACT_ATOMS: atom_id res chain seq x y z
N MET A 1 -13.04 -5.81 3.77
CA MET A 1 -14.21 -5.08 4.28
C MET A 1 -15.50 -5.85 4.00
N GLU A 2 -15.72 -6.30 2.77
CA GLU A 2 -16.88 -7.13 2.37
C GLU A 2 -17.11 -8.34 3.29
N ALA A 3 -16.05 -9.08 3.62
CA ALA A 3 -16.14 -10.23 4.52
C ALA A 3 -16.72 -9.87 5.90
N ILE A 4 -16.51 -8.65 6.41
CA ILE A 4 -17.07 -8.17 7.68
C ILE A 4 -18.52 -7.73 7.47
N GLN A 5 -18.80 -6.96 6.41
CA GLN A 5 -20.15 -6.47 6.09
C GLN A 5 -21.16 -7.60 5.86
N ASN A 6 -20.70 -8.71 5.26
CA ASN A 6 -21.53 -9.87 4.95
C ASN A 6 -21.65 -10.87 6.11
N HIS A 7 -21.09 -10.56 7.29
CA HIS A 7 -21.07 -11.49 8.42
C HIS A 7 -22.11 -11.10 9.48
N ASP A 8 -23.07 -11.98 9.77
CA ASP A 8 -24.19 -11.71 10.69
C ASP A 8 -23.78 -11.32 12.13
N ASP A 9 -22.67 -11.88 12.63
CA ASP A 9 -22.13 -11.59 13.96
C ASP A 9 -21.33 -10.27 14.05
N LEU A 10 -21.09 -9.57 12.94
CA LEU A 10 -20.25 -8.38 12.90
C LEU A 10 -21.01 -7.18 12.35
N THR A 11 -20.65 -5.98 12.81
CA THR A 11 -21.11 -4.71 12.23
C THR A 11 -19.90 -3.94 11.75
N LEU A 12 -19.90 -3.52 10.50
CA LEU A 12 -18.84 -2.70 9.91
C LEU A 12 -19.18 -1.22 10.05
N SER A 13 -18.29 -0.47 10.70
CA SER A 13 -18.29 0.99 10.68
C SER A 13 -17.04 1.49 9.95
N ILE A 14 -17.18 2.51 9.10
CA ILE A 14 -16.08 3.05 8.28
C ILE A 14 -15.82 4.51 8.62
N VAL A 15 -14.56 4.79 8.96
CA VAL A 15 -14.03 6.15 9.07
C VAL A 15 -13.12 6.42 7.88
N ALA A 16 -13.54 7.31 6.97
CA ALA A 16 -12.71 7.75 5.86
C ALA A 16 -11.87 8.96 6.28
N THR A 17 -10.58 8.96 5.96
CA THR A 17 -9.64 10.03 6.30
C THR A 17 -8.51 10.12 5.28
N GLY A 18 -7.55 11.03 5.51
CA GLY A 18 -6.33 11.12 4.72
C GLY A 18 -6.61 11.50 3.26
N MET A 19 -5.96 10.80 2.33
CA MET A 19 -6.07 11.06 0.89
C MET A 19 -7.48 10.85 0.33
N HIS A 20 -8.33 10.06 0.99
CA HIS A 20 -9.71 9.83 0.54
C HIS A 20 -10.54 11.12 0.47
N LEU A 21 -10.22 12.10 1.33
CA LEU A 21 -10.93 13.37 1.42
C LEU A 21 -10.16 14.52 0.75
N SER A 22 -9.13 14.19 -0.04
CA SER A 22 -8.26 15.18 -0.68
C SER A 22 -8.62 15.36 -2.16
N PRO A 23 -9.00 16.57 -2.60
CA PRO A 23 -9.27 16.84 -4.01
C PRO A 23 -8.06 16.60 -4.93
N GLN A 24 -6.85 16.88 -4.44
CA GLN A 24 -5.60 16.66 -5.19
C GLN A 24 -5.36 15.18 -5.51
N HIS A 25 -5.90 14.28 -4.68
CA HIS A 25 -5.75 12.84 -4.80
C HIS A 25 -7.01 12.16 -5.35
N GLY A 26 -7.97 12.95 -5.84
CA GLY A 26 -9.14 12.46 -6.59
C GLY A 26 -10.40 12.15 -5.77
N MET A 27 -10.50 12.62 -4.51
CA MET A 27 -11.68 12.38 -3.65
C MET A 27 -12.10 10.90 -3.60
N THR A 28 -11.14 10.01 -3.37
CA THR A 28 -11.35 8.56 -3.47
C THR A 28 -12.32 8.00 -2.42
N VAL A 29 -12.81 8.81 -1.48
CA VAL A 29 -13.97 8.47 -0.64
C VAL A 29 -15.21 8.13 -1.47
N GLU A 30 -15.41 8.78 -2.62
CA GLU A 30 -16.55 8.46 -3.50
C GLU A 30 -16.46 7.04 -4.05
N LYS A 31 -15.24 6.55 -4.29
CA LYS A 31 -15.04 5.18 -4.76
C LYS A 31 -15.48 4.16 -3.70
N ILE A 32 -15.22 4.44 -2.42
CA ILE A 32 -15.71 3.59 -1.32
C ILE A 32 -17.24 3.51 -1.32
N ARG A 33 -17.93 4.63 -1.60
CA ARG A 33 -19.40 4.67 -1.71
C ARG A 33 -19.92 3.92 -2.94
N GLU A 34 -19.26 4.10 -4.08
CA GLU A 34 -19.59 3.38 -5.33
C GLU A 34 -19.46 1.86 -5.17
N ASP A 35 -18.49 1.41 -4.35
CA ASP A 35 -18.29 0.00 -4.03
C ASP A 35 -19.33 -0.53 -3.02
N GLY A 36 -20.33 0.27 -2.64
CA GLY A 36 -21.48 -0.14 -1.83
C GLY A 36 -21.30 0.01 -0.33
N PHE A 37 -20.24 0.68 0.11
CA PHE A 37 -19.98 0.93 1.53
C PHE A 37 -20.56 2.27 2.01
N SER A 38 -21.13 2.28 3.21
CA SER A 38 -21.51 3.51 3.91
C SER A 38 -20.34 4.06 4.71
N ILE A 39 -20.07 5.35 4.59
CA ILE A 39 -19.09 6.06 5.42
C ILE A 39 -19.80 6.63 6.65
N ASP A 40 -19.47 6.12 7.84
CA ASP A 40 -20.08 6.57 9.10
C ASP A 40 -19.48 7.89 9.60
N ARG A 41 -18.18 8.10 9.35
CA ARG A 41 -17.48 9.35 9.66
C ARG A 41 -16.46 9.71 8.59
N GLU A 42 -16.38 10.99 8.26
CA GLU A 42 -15.29 11.58 7.49
C GLU A 42 -14.43 12.43 8.43
N VAL A 43 -13.13 12.17 8.46
CA VAL A 43 -12.18 12.87 9.32
C VAL A 43 -11.16 13.59 8.45
N LEU A 44 -11.24 14.91 8.42
CA LEU A 44 -10.22 15.74 7.77
C LEU A 44 -9.00 15.86 8.69
N MET A 45 -7.88 15.26 8.27
CA MET A 45 -6.62 15.34 9.02
C MET A 45 -5.46 15.97 8.23
N GLN A 46 -5.49 15.94 6.90
CA GLN A 46 -4.40 16.45 6.07
C GLN A 46 -4.42 17.97 6.03
N LEU A 47 -3.30 18.59 6.41
CA LEU A 47 -3.02 19.97 6.07
C LEU A 47 -2.58 20.07 4.61
N SER A 48 -2.86 21.21 3.98
CA SER A 48 -2.37 21.49 2.63
C SER A 48 -0.84 21.56 2.59
N GLY A 49 -0.25 20.94 1.57
CA GLY A 49 1.20 20.89 1.33
C GLY A 49 1.82 19.54 1.69
N ASP A 50 3.04 19.32 1.22
CA ASP A 50 3.81 18.07 1.31
C ASP A 50 5.14 18.26 2.08
N SER A 51 5.20 19.24 2.99
CA SER A 51 6.38 19.42 3.86
C SER A 51 6.38 18.44 5.03
N GLU A 52 7.56 18.16 5.60
CA GLU A 52 7.70 17.30 6.79
C GLU A 52 6.93 17.87 7.99
N THR A 53 6.86 19.19 8.10
CA THR A 53 6.06 19.88 9.13
C THR A 53 4.55 19.67 8.92
N ALA A 54 4.09 19.65 7.66
CA ALA A 54 2.68 19.40 7.35
C ALA A 54 2.29 17.96 7.68
N MET A 55 3.15 16.98 7.38
CA MET A 55 2.94 15.57 7.76
C MET A 55 2.79 15.43 9.29
N ALA A 56 3.77 15.93 10.05
CA ALA A 56 3.77 15.83 11.52
C ALA A 56 2.54 16.51 12.17
N LYS A 57 2.12 17.67 11.65
CA LYS A 57 0.88 18.33 12.13
C LYS A 57 -0.38 17.55 11.76
N SER A 58 -0.42 16.98 10.56
CA SER A 58 -1.56 16.18 10.09
C SER A 58 -1.77 14.95 10.98
N LEU A 59 -0.70 14.28 11.40
CA LEU A 59 -0.75 13.19 12.39
C LEU A 59 -1.38 13.64 13.72
N GLY A 60 -0.98 14.81 14.24
CA GLY A 60 -1.53 15.36 15.48
C GLY A 60 -3.03 15.68 15.38
N ILE A 61 -3.45 16.30 14.26
CA ILE A 61 -4.87 16.59 13.98
C ILE A 61 -5.65 15.28 13.84
N GLY A 62 -5.14 14.32 13.06
CA GLY A 62 -5.78 13.03 12.86
C GLY A 62 -5.99 12.28 14.16
N THR A 63 -5.02 12.30 15.07
CA THR A 63 -5.14 11.62 16.37
C THR A 63 -6.26 12.22 17.21
N ALA A 64 -6.34 13.55 17.27
CA ALA A 64 -7.41 14.24 18.00
C ALA A 64 -8.79 13.97 17.38
N SER A 65 -8.92 14.14 16.06
CA SER A 65 -10.19 13.98 15.36
C SER A 65 -10.69 12.52 15.33
N LEU A 66 -9.78 11.53 15.27
CA LEU A 66 -10.16 10.12 15.35
C LEU A 66 -10.65 9.73 16.74
N ALA A 67 -10.14 10.36 17.81
CA ALA A 67 -10.67 10.14 19.16
C ALA A 67 -12.15 10.55 19.24
N ASP A 68 -12.52 11.72 18.69
CA ASP A 68 -13.92 12.17 18.62
C ASP A 68 -14.78 11.20 17.77
N ALA A 69 -14.24 10.72 16.65
CA ALA A 69 -14.93 9.75 15.80
C ALA A 69 -15.20 8.44 16.56
N PHE A 70 -14.19 7.90 17.25
CA PHE A 70 -14.31 6.66 18.02
C PHE A 70 -15.23 6.81 19.23
N GLU A 71 -15.22 7.95 19.93
CA GLU A 71 -16.17 8.22 21.02
C GLU A 71 -17.61 8.17 20.52
N SER A 72 -17.85 8.69 19.30
CA SER A 72 -19.20 8.70 18.71
C SER A 72 -19.65 7.36 18.13
N LEU A 73 -18.70 6.53 17.67
CA LEU A 73 -18.98 5.24 17.02
C LEU A 73 -18.98 4.07 18.02
N ASP A 74 -18.32 4.23 19.17
CA ASP A 74 -18.16 3.22 20.22
C ASP A 74 -17.76 1.82 19.68
N PRO A 75 -16.64 1.71 18.92
CA PRO A 75 -16.28 0.45 18.29
C PRO A 75 -15.66 -0.54 19.28
N ASP A 76 -16.02 -1.81 19.14
CA ASP A 76 -15.43 -2.93 19.89
C ASP A 76 -13.97 -3.21 19.50
N VAL A 77 -13.61 -3.00 18.22
CA VAL A 77 -12.27 -3.19 17.67
C VAL A 77 -12.03 -2.16 16.56
N VAL A 78 -10.83 -1.59 16.50
CA VAL A 78 -10.37 -0.76 15.38
C VAL A 78 -9.41 -1.56 14.50
N LEU A 79 -9.77 -1.78 13.24
CA LEU A 79 -8.94 -2.46 12.24
C LEU A 79 -8.16 -1.43 11.40
N LEU A 80 -6.85 -1.58 11.34
CA LEU A 80 -5.93 -0.67 10.65
C LEU A 80 -5.03 -1.46 9.69
N LEU A 81 -4.70 -0.87 8.55
CA LEU A 81 -3.81 -1.47 7.56
C LEU A 81 -2.60 -0.57 7.32
N GLY A 82 -1.43 -1.19 7.21
CA GLY A 82 -0.23 -0.52 6.70
C GLY A 82 0.51 0.28 7.77
N ASP A 83 1.07 1.41 7.36
CA ASP A 83 2.22 2.05 8.01
C ASP A 83 2.28 3.57 7.82
N ARG A 84 1.16 4.20 7.47
CA ARG A 84 1.06 5.65 7.27
C ARG A 84 0.53 6.37 8.51
N ASP A 85 0.61 7.69 8.47
CA ASP A 85 0.24 8.59 9.57
C ASP A 85 -1.21 8.40 10.03
N GLU A 86 -2.16 8.19 9.11
CA GLU A 86 -3.56 7.93 9.43
C GLU A 86 -3.76 6.64 10.24
N ALA A 87 -3.00 5.58 9.91
CA ALA A 87 -3.03 4.33 10.65
C ALA A 87 -2.38 4.51 12.03
N LEU A 88 -1.29 5.26 12.13
CA LEU A 88 -0.69 5.60 13.41
C LEU A 88 -1.64 6.41 14.29
N ALA A 89 -2.29 7.43 13.73
CA ALA A 89 -3.27 8.25 14.43
C ALA A 89 -4.41 7.38 15.00
N GLY A 90 -4.94 6.47 14.20
CA GLY A 90 -5.97 5.52 14.63
C GLY A 90 -5.49 4.60 15.75
N ALA A 91 -4.29 4.05 15.63
CA ALA A 91 -3.71 3.18 16.66
C ALA A 91 -3.48 3.93 17.99
N LEU A 92 -2.98 5.17 17.92
CA LEU A 92 -2.77 6.01 19.10
C LEU A 92 -4.10 6.35 19.76
N ALA A 93 -5.09 6.84 19.02
CA ALA A 93 -6.39 7.22 19.56
C ALA A 93 -7.11 6.02 20.21
N ALA A 94 -7.25 4.91 19.47
CA ALA A 94 -7.93 3.71 19.95
C ALA A 94 -7.27 3.14 21.22
N SER A 95 -5.94 3.02 21.23
CA SER A 95 -5.25 2.45 22.39
C SER A 95 -5.32 3.34 23.64
N HIS A 96 -5.36 4.67 23.50
CA HIS A 96 -5.59 5.57 24.65
C HIS A 96 -7.02 5.49 25.20
N MET A 97 -7.97 5.08 24.36
CA MET A 97 -9.37 4.88 24.72
C MET A 97 -9.67 3.45 25.20
N ASN A 98 -8.65 2.59 25.33
CA ASN A 98 -8.78 1.15 25.65
C ASN A 98 -9.61 0.37 24.63
N ILE A 99 -9.62 0.80 23.37
CA ILE A 99 -10.23 0.06 22.27
C ILE A 99 -9.18 -0.88 21.67
N PRO A 100 -9.43 -2.20 21.58
CA PRO A 100 -8.53 -3.13 20.91
C PRO A 100 -8.24 -2.72 19.47
N VAL A 101 -6.97 -2.87 19.07
CA VAL A 101 -6.48 -2.51 17.75
C VAL A 101 -6.00 -3.76 17.03
N ALA A 102 -6.51 -3.98 15.82
CA ALA A 102 -6.09 -5.04 14.92
C ALA A 102 -5.27 -4.44 13.78
N HIS A 103 -4.03 -4.90 13.60
CA HIS A 103 -3.10 -4.36 12.61
C HIS A 103 -2.78 -5.34 11.50
N VAL A 104 -3.12 -4.96 10.27
CA VAL A 104 -2.83 -5.70 9.04
C VAL A 104 -1.54 -5.18 8.41
N HIS A 105 -0.73 -6.09 7.88
CA HIS A 105 0.60 -5.81 7.31
C HIS A 105 1.66 -5.34 8.33
N GLY A 106 1.43 -5.55 9.64
CA GLY A 106 2.48 -5.42 10.64
C GLY A 106 3.65 -6.38 10.38
N GLY A 107 4.86 -5.99 10.80
CA GLY A 107 6.06 -6.83 10.66
C GLY A 107 6.64 -6.99 9.26
N ASP A 108 6.00 -6.44 8.22
CA ASP A 108 6.67 -6.28 6.93
C ASP A 108 7.92 -5.41 7.11
N SER A 109 8.87 -5.45 6.18
CA SER A 109 10.09 -4.66 6.30
C SER A 109 10.50 -4.03 4.98
N ALA A 110 10.52 -2.70 4.98
CA ALA A 110 11.05 -1.88 3.90
C ALA A 110 12.30 -1.18 4.47
N HIS A 111 13.44 -1.88 4.46
CA HIS A 111 14.75 -1.34 4.83
C HIS A 111 15.02 -0.04 4.07
N GLY A 112 14.93 1.09 4.75
CA GLY A 112 15.15 2.40 4.14
C GLY A 112 13.88 3.15 3.72
N ALA A 113 12.67 2.65 4.05
CA ALA A 113 11.49 3.49 4.16
C ALA A 113 11.59 4.31 5.45
N MET A 114 11.91 5.61 5.32
CA MET A 114 12.57 6.34 6.40
C MET A 114 11.65 6.97 7.44
N ILE A 115 10.34 6.75 7.36
CA ILE A 115 9.42 6.95 8.49
C ILE A 115 8.41 5.80 8.60
N ASP A 116 7.94 5.26 7.47
CA ASP A 116 6.97 4.16 7.41
C ASP A 116 7.41 2.93 8.20
N GLU A 117 8.70 2.55 8.17
CA GLU A 117 9.21 1.41 8.95
C GLU A 117 9.07 1.67 10.46
N SER A 118 9.36 2.90 10.90
CA SER A 118 9.20 3.29 12.31
C SER A 118 7.73 3.33 12.70
N ILE A 119 6.88 3.86 11.84
CA ILE A 119 5.43 3.92 12.04
C ILE A 119 4.85 2.50 12.11
N ARG A 120 5.18 1.61 11.17
CA ARG A 120 4.69 0.22 11.12
C ARG A 120 4.96 -0.51 12.43
N HIS A 121 6.19 -0.39 12.93
CA HIS A 121 6.59 -1.05 14.18
C HIS A 121 5.99 -0.36 15.40
N ALA A 122 5.80 0.97 15.37
CA ALA A 122 5.06 1.69 16.41
C ALA A 122 3.58 1.24 16.45
N ILE A 123 2.89 1.19 15.32
CA ILE A 123 1.51 0.66 15.20
C ILE A 123 1.48 -0.76 15.76
N THR A 124 2.42 -1.62 15.37
CA THR A 124 2.54 -2.99 15.93
C THR A 124 2.60 -2.96 17.46
N LYS A 125 3.36 -2.04 18.07
CA LYS A 125 3.43 -1.93 19.53
C LYS A 125 2.16 -1.35 20.18
N PHE A 126 1.39 -0.53 19.48
CA PHE A 126 0.06 -0.10 19.94
C PHE A 126 -1.05 -1.11 19.65
N SER A 127 -0.80 -2.07 18.76
CA SER A 127 -1.79 -3.05 18.32
C SER A 127 -1.90 -4.26 19.22
N HIS A 128 -3.11 -4.77 19.39
CA HIS A 128 -3.43 -5.86 20.30
C HIS A 128 -3.50 -7.20 19.58
N ILE A 129 -3.82 -7.18 18.28
CA ILE A 129 -3.91 -8.32 17.37
C ILE A 129 -3.23 -7.99 16.06
N HIS A 130 -2.57 -8.99 15.48
CA HIS A 130 -1.66 -8.79 14.35
C HIS A 130 -1.99 -9.75 13.21
N PHE A 131 -2.12 -9.18 12.02
CA PHE A 131 -2.36 -9.86 10.76
C PHE A 131 -1.20 -9.63 9.79
N PRO A 132 -0.02 -10.25 10.03
CA PRO A 132 1.08 -10.18 9.10
C PRO A 132 0.73 -10.82 7.76
N ALA A 133 1.30 -10.26 6.69
CA ALA A 133 1.10 -10.75 5.33
C ALA A 133 2.02 -11.94 4.97
N SER A 134 3.01 -12.27 5.80
CA SER A 134 3.93 -13.39 5.57
C SER A 134 4.46 -14.00 6.87
N GLU A 135 5.03 -15.20 6.79
CA GLU A 135 5.74 -15.84 7.90
C GLU A 135 6.89 -14.99 8.44
N ARG A 136 7.74 -14.40 7.57
CA ARG A 136 8.85 -13.57 8.05
C ARG A 136 8.33 -12.31 8.74
N SER A 137 7.19 -11.77 8.30
CA SER A 137 6.54 -10.64 8.96
C SER A 137 6.04 -11.01 10.36
N ALA A 138 5.43 -12.18 10.51
CA ALA A 138 5.05 -12.74 11.81
C ALA A 138 6.26 -12.92 12.74
N GLU A 139 7.39 -13.41 12.22
CA GLU A 139 8.61 -13.55 13.00
C GLU A 139 9.19 -12.22 13.46
N ARG A 140 9.09 -11.15 12.66
CA ARG A 140 9.49 -9.80 13.10
C ARG A 140 8.58 -9.30 14.23
N ILE A 141 7.26 -9.49 14.13
CA ILE A 141 6.31 -9.14 15.19
C ILE A 141 6.62 -9.89 16.50
N LYS A 142 6.91 -11.20 16.44
CA LYS A 142 7.34 -11.97 17.62
C LYS A 142 8.61 -11.40 18.24
N LYS A 143 9.60 -11.01 17.43
CA LYS A 143 10.85 -10.39 17.88
C LYS A 143 10.64 -8.99 18.47
N LEU A 144 9.61 -8.26 18.04
CA LEU A 144 9.15 -7.00 18.67
C LEU A 144 8.47 -7.22 20.03
N GLY A 145 8.36 -8.48 20.48
CA GLY A 145 7.93 -8.83 21.83
C GLY A 145 6.44 -9.13 21.94
N GLU A 146 5.75 -9.29 20.82
CA GLU A 146 4.33 -9.63 20.80
C GLU A 146 4.12 -11.13 21.09
N GLU A 147 3.04 -11.43 21.81
CA GLU A 147 2.68 -12.81 22.16
C GLU A 147 2.17 -13.56 20.93
N SER A 148 2.62 -14.81 20.74
CA SER A 148 2.30 -15.57 19.52
C SER A 148 0.80 -15.82 19.31
N TRP A 149 0.01 -15.90 20.38
CA TRP A 149 -1.44 -16.10 20.28
C TRP A 149 -2.18 -14.87 19.70
N ARG A 150 -1.54 -13.69 19.69
CA ARG A 150 -2.07 -12.47 19.09
C ARG A 150 -1.80 -12.36 17.59
N ILE A 151 -1.01 -13.27 17.03
CA ILE A 151 -0.50 -13.20 15.65
C ILE A 151 -1.22 -14.25 14.82
N THR A 152 -1.85 -13.83 13.72
CA THR A 152 -2.50 -14.71 12.73
C THR A 152 -2.00 -14.34 11.35
N ILE A 153 -1.21 -15.20 10.71
CA ILE A 153 -0.74 -14.94 9.34
C ILE A 153 -1.95 -14.92 8.42
N ALA A 154 -2.20 -13.78 7.78
CA ALA A 154 -3.39 -13.56 6.97
C ALA A 154 -3.11 -13.72 5.47
N GLY A 155 -1.90 -13.31 5.04
CA GLY A 155 -1.64 -12.94 3.65
C GLY A 155 -1.97 -11.48 3.40
N ALA A 156 -1.75 -11.01 2.17
CA ALA A 156 -2.07 -9.64 1.78
C ALA A 156 -3.52 -9.53 1.27
N PRO A 157 -4.40 -8.71 1.88
CA PRO A 157 -5.76 -8.51 1.36
C PRO A 157 -5.81 -7.97 -0.06
N GLY A 158 -4.75 -7.29 -0.51
CA GLY A 158 -4.61 -6.83 -1.88
C GLY A 158 -4.52 -7.96 -2.92
N LEU A 159 -4.34 -9.22 -2.50
CA LEU A 159 -4.34 -10.36 -3.41
C LEU A 159 -5.71 -11.03 -3.52
N ASP A 160 -6.65 -10.76 -2.62
CA ASP A 160 -7.96 -11.41 -2.60
C ASP A 160 -8.70 -11.18 -3.93
N ASP A 161 -8.71 -9.95 -4.45
CA ASP A 161 -9.33 -9.62 -5.74
C ASP A 161 -8.66 -10.34 -6.91
N ILE A 162 -7.33 -10.50 -6.86
CA ILE A 162 -6.56 -11.18 -7.92
C ILE A 162 -6.92 -12.67 -7.91
N LEU A 163 -6.92 -13.29 -6.74
CA LEU A 163 -7.26 -14.71 -6.55
C LEU A 163 -8.71 -15.02 -6.95
N ALA A 164 -9.61 -14.05 -6.77
CA ALA A 164 -11.01 -14.15 -7.16
C ALA A 164 -11.25 -13.83 -8.65
N GLY A 165 -10.25 -13.30 -9.38
CA GLY A 165 -10.42 -12.83 -10.74
C GLY A 165 -11.28 -11.56 -10.85
N GLU A 166 -11.35 -10.77 -9.77
CA GLU A 166 -12.20 -9.58 -9.65
C GLU A 166 -11.50 -8.30 -10.13
N TYR A 167 -10.95 -8.34 -11.33
CA TYR A 167 -10.35 -7.20 -12.00
C TYR A 167 -10.90 -7.04 -13.42
N GLU A 168 -10.72 -5.85 -14.00
CA GLU A 168 -11.18 -5.59 -15.36
C GLU A 168 -10.39 -6.46 -16.34
N ASP A 169 -11.07 -6.97 -17.35
CA ASP A 169 -10.44 -7.77 -18.40
C ASP A 169 -9.30 -6.96 -19.08
N PRO A 170 -8.09 -7.53 -19.23
CA PRO A 170 -6.93 -6.83 -19.79
C PRO A 170 -7.19 -6.19 -21.16
N GLU A 171 -7.86 -6.90 -22.09
CA GLU A 171 -8.18 -6.36 -23.42
C GLU A 171 -9.13 -5.16 -23.32
N SER A 172 -10.12 -5.23 -22.42
CA SER A 172 -11.06 -4.15 -22.14
C SER A 172 -10.35 -2.91 -21.58
N VAL A 173 -9.35 -3.09 -20.71
CA VAL A 173 -8.52 -2.00 -20.19
C VAL A 173 -7.68 -1.35 -21.29
N LEU A 174 -7.00 -2.15 -22.11
CA LEU A 174 -6.21 -1.65 -23.25
C LEU A 174 -7.08 -0.82 -24.20
N GLN A 175 -8.27 -1.34 -24.55
CA GLN A 175 -9.23 -0.63 -25.40
C GLN A 175 -9.70 0.68 -24.75
N LYS A 176 -10.06 0.64 -23.46
CA LYS A 176 -10.57 1.82 -22.73
C LYS A 176 -9.58 2.97 -22.72
N TYR A 177 -8.29 2.66 -22.62
CA TYR A 177 -7.22 3.66 -22.53
C TYR A 177 -6.50 3.93 -23.85
N ASP A 178 -6.99 3.37 -24.96
CA ASP A 178 -6.42 3.54 -26.30
C ASP A 178 -4.94 3.10 -26.35
N LEU A 179 -4.70 1.90 -25.81
CA LEU A 179 -3.40 1.21 -25.82
C LEU A 179 -3.42 0.12 -26.89
N ASP A 180 -2.30 -0.05 -27.61
CA ASP A 180 -2.18 -0.99 -28.72
C ASP A 180 -1.69 -2.34 -28.18
N PRO A 181 -2.51 -3.42 -28.24
CA PRO A 181 -2.14 -4.72 -27.69
C PRO A 181 -0.96 -5.38 -28.42
N ASP A 182 -0.60 -4.93 -29.62
CA ASP A 182 0.54 -5.46 -30.38
C ASP A 182 1.87 -4.79 -30.00
N ARG A 183 1.84 -3.77 -29.12
CA ARG A 183 3.02 -3.03 -28.66
C ARG A 183 3.32 -3.33 -27.20
N ARG A 184 4.59 -3.16 -26.85
CA ARG A 184 5.04 -3.27 -25.46
C ARG A 184 4.44 -2.16 -24.60
N LEU A 185 4.06 -2.50 -23.38
CA LEU A 185 3.45 -1.59 -22.41
C LEU A 185 4.23 -1.55 -21.09
N LEU A 186 4.57 -0.33 -20.68
CA LEU A 186 5.17 -0.03 -19.38
C LEU A 186 4.13 0.57 -18.43
N MET A 187 4.12 0.11 -17.18
CA MET A 187 3.33 0.73 -16.12
C MET A 187 4.24 1.42 -15.12
N VAL A 188 4.14 2.75 -15.02
CA VAL A 188 5.03 3.57 -14.21
C VAL A 188 4.30 4.05 -12.95
N LEU A 189 4.80 3.66 -11.78
CA LEU A 189 4.32 4.15 -10.48
C LEU A 189 5.47 4.27 -9.48
N GLN A 190 5.88 5.50 -9.23
CA GLN A 190 6.97 5.84 -8.31
C GLN A 190 6.50 6.88 -7.30
N HIS A 191 6.82 6.61 -6.04
CA HIS A 191 6.55 7.48 -4.89
C HIS A 191 7.86 8.15 -4.41
N PRO A 192 7.76 9.32 -3.76
CA PRO A 192 8.90 9.98 -3.14
C PRO A 192 9.60 9.10 -2.12
N VAL A 193 10.93 9.26 -2.00
CA VAL A 193 11.69 8.75 -0.86
C VAL A 193 11.67 9.82 0.23
N THR A 194 10.97 9.56 1.34
CA THR A 194 10.66 10.58 2.36
C THR A 194 11.86 11.20 3.06
N THR A 195 13.07 10.63 2.95
CA THR A 195 14.32 11.25 3.43
C THR A 195 15.10 12.02 2.38
N GLN A 196 14.63 12.04 1.15
CA GLN A 196 15.20 12.80 0.06
C GLN A 196 14.11 13.59 -0.68
N PRO A 197 13.22 14.33 0.02
CA PRO A 197 12.11 15.04 -0.61
C PRO A 197 12.59 16.06 -1.64
N ASP A 198 13.75 16.70 -1.41
CA ASP A 198 14.36 17.67 -2.33
C ASP A 198 14.91 17.05 -3.62
N ALA A 199 15.13 15.74 -3.64
CA ALA A 199 15.60 15.02 -4.83
C ALA A 199 14.44 14.37 -5.61
N ALA A 200 13.21 14.48 -5.12
CA ALA A 200 12.07 13.73 -5.65
C ALA A 200 11.79 14.05 -7.13
N GLY A 201 11.87 15.34 -7.52
CA GLY A 201 11.73 15.76 -8.92
C GLY A 201 12.82 15.18 -9.82
N GLU A 202 14.10 15.29 -9.43
CA GLU A 202 15.23 14.73 -10.18
C GLU A 202 15.15 13.20 -10.32
N GLN A 203 14.69 12.51 -9.27
CA GLN A 203 14.48 11.06 -9.29
C GLN A 203 13.35 10.64 -10.22
N MET A 204 12.28 11.42 -10.33
CA MET A 204 11.21 11.18 -11.29
C MET A 204 11.72 11.47 -12.72
N ALA A 205 12.48 12.53 -12.91
CA ALA A 205 13.05 12.89 -14.21
C ALA A 205 13.93 11.75 -14.76
N ALA A 206 14.79 11.15 -13.93
CA ALA A 206 15.61 10.01 -14.32
C ALA A 206 14.79 8.80 -14.80
N THR A 207 13.66 8.52 -14.12
CA THR A 207 12.74 7.44 -14.50
C THR A 207 12.03 7.74 -15.81
N LEU A 208 11.51 8.95 -15.97
CA LEU A 208 10.82 9.37 -17.19
C LEU A 208 11.77 9.40 -18.40
N ASP A 209 13.01 9.86 -18.23
CA ASP A 209 14.05 9.82 -19.27
C ASP A 209 14.31 8.39 -19.76
N ALA A 210 14.34 7.43 -18.82
CA ALA A 210 14.52 6.02 -19.16
C ALA A 210 13.32 5.46 -19.93
N VAL A 211 12.10 5.76 -19.48
CA VAL A 211 10.84 5.32 -20.10
C VAL A 211 10.68 5.91 -21.51
N GLU A 212 10.90 7.21 -21.68
CA GLU A 212 10.80 7.89 -22.98
C GLU A 212 11.89 7.47 -23.98
N SER A 213 12.98 6.86 -23.50
CA SER A 213 14.01 6.29 -24.38
C SER A 213 13.65 4.92 -24.98
N THR A 214 12.48 4.38 -24.64
CA THR A 214 11.96 3.12 -25.17
C THR A 214 10.95 3.37 -26.30
N GLU A 215 10.69 2.36 -27.14
CA GLU A 215 9.63 2.40 -28.16
C GLU A 215 8.26 1.91 -27.62
N ALA A 216 8.20 1.58 -26.32
CA ALA A 216 7.03 1.06 -25.65
C ALA A 216 5.99 2.16 -25.38
N GLN A 217 4.73 1.76 -25.28
CA GLN A 217 3.69 2.59 -24.69
C GLN A 217 3.88 2.65 -23.17
N ALA A 218 3.38 3.71 -22.53
CA ALA A 218 3.48 3.85 -21.08
C ALA A 218 2.20 4.38 -20.44
N VAL A 219 1.85 3.82 -19.29
CA VAL A 219 0.85 4.40 -18.38
C VAL A 219 1.55 4.89 -17.13
N ILE A 220 1.50 6.19 -16.86
CA ILE A 220 2.09 6.83 -15.70
C ILE A 220 1.00 7.14 -14.68
N ILE A 221 1.15 6.60 -13.48
CA ILE A 221 0.24 6.86 -12.34
C ILE A 221 0.97 7.75 -11.33
N TYR A 222 0.27 8.79 -10.88
CA TYR A 222 0.86 9.82 -10.02
C TYR A 222 1.25 9.27 -8.64
N PRO A 223 2.23 9.91 -7.96
CA PRO A 223 2.67 9.52 -6.62
C PRO A 223 1.58 9.71 -5.55
N ASN A 224 1.87 9.24 -4.34
CA ASN A 224 1.04 9.43 -3.15
C ASN A 224 1.33 10.80 -2.49
N SER A 225 0.68 11.10 -1.37
CA SER A 225 0.75 12.41 -0.70
C SER A 225 1.99 12.62 0.19
N ASP A 226 3.05 11.83 0.02
CA ASP A 226 4.21 11.88 0.90
C ASP A 226 5.12 13.07 0.53
N ALA A 227 6.02 13.45 1.44
CA ALA A 227 6.88 14.61 1.21
C ALA A 227 7.72 14.50 -0.07
N GLY A 228 7.65 15.53 -0.93
CA GLY A 228 8.27 15.56 -2.25
C GLY A 228 7.33 15.18 -3.41
N SER A 229 6.08 14.82 -3.13
CA SER A 229 5.10 14.43 -4.16
C SER A 229 4.86 15.53 -5.18
N ASN A 230 4.81 16.81 -4.76
CA ASN A 230 4.55 17.91 -5.68
C ASN A 230 5.66 18.07 -6.71
N GLN A 231 6.93 17.89 -6.32
CA GLN A 231 8.05 17.98 -7.26
C GLN A 231 8.00 16.87 -8.33
N MET A 232 7.59 15.66 -7.94
CA MET A 232 7.39 14.56 -8.89
C MET A 232 6.23 14.84 -9.86
N ILE A 233 5.14 15.40 -9.34
CA ILE A 233 3.97 15.79 -10.15
C ILE A 233 4.33 16.90 -11.12
N ASP A 234 5.03 17.94 -10.66
CA ASP A 234 5.50 19.05 -11.49
C ASP A 234 6.39 18.54 -12.63
N GLU A 235 7.29 17.59 -12.35
CA GLU A 235 8.13 16.94 -13.37
C GLU A 235 7.26 16.20 -14.41
N ILE A 236 6.32 15.36 -13.98
CA ILE A 236 5.39 14.64 -14.88
C ILE A 236 4.61 15.62 -15.76
N GLU A 237 4.06 16.69 -15.17
CA GLU A 237 3.21 17.66 -15.86
C GLU A 237 4.01 18.62 -16.76
N SER A 238 5.31 18.78 -16.50
CA SER A 238 6.20 19.60 -17.34
C SER A 238 6.55 18.93 -18.68
N ARG A 239 6.43 17.59 -18.76
CA ARG A 239 6.74 16.83 -19.98
C ARG A 239 5.61 16.91 -21.00
N SER A 240 6.01 16.99 -22.27
CA SER A 240 5.09 16.94 -23.41
C SER A 240 5.09 15.54 -23.99
N PHE A 241 4.32 14.65 -23.36
CA PHE A 241 4.23 13.28 -23.84
C PHE A 241 3.48 13.15 -25.18
N GLY A 242 3.91 12.22 -26.02
CA GLY A 242 3.24 11.87 -27.26
C GLY A 242 1.99 10.99 -27.05
N ALA A 243 1.41 10.50 -28.16
CA ALA A 243 0.23 9.64 -28.13
C ALA A 243 0.48 8.25 -27.50
N ASP A 244 1.73 7.90 -27.19
CA ASP A 244 2.11 6.60 -26.62
C ASP A 244 2.08 6.57 -25.09
N VAL A 245 1.90 7.73 -24.44
CA VAL A 245 1.86 7.83 -22.99
C VAL A 245 0.48 8.27 -22.53
N ARG A 246 -0.01 7.66 -21.46
CA ARG A 246 -1.22 8.06 -20.75
C ARG A 246 -0.85 8.36 -19.31
N THR A 247 -1.42 9.41 -18.73
CA THR A 247 -1.16 9.78 -17.34
C THR A 247 -2.44 9.82 -16.53
N PHE A 248 -2.39 9.34 -15.29
CA PHE A 248 -3.54 9.24 -14.40
C PHE A 248 -3.18 9.68 -12.99
N ARG A 249 -3.98 10.58 -12.41
CA ARG A 249 -3.83 10.93 -10.99
C ARG A 249 -4.18 9.77 -10.06
N ASN A 250 -5.16 8.97 -10.48
CA ASN A 250 -5.65 7.79 -9.79
C ASN A 250 -6.22 6.84 -10.85
N MET A 251 -6.15 5.54 -10.59
CA MET A 251 -6.84 4.52 -11.36
C MET A 251 -7.72 3.66 -10.44
N PRO A 252 -8.98 3.36 -10.83
CA PRO A 252 -9.82 2.43 -10.09
C PRO A 252 -9.13 1.07 -9.95
N ARG A 253 -9.26 0.43 -8.79
CA ARG A 253 -8.48 -0.79 -8.47
C ARG A 253 -8.67 -1.94 -9.46
N LYS A 254 -9.90 -2.19 -9.93
CA LYS A 254 -10.16 -3.23 -10.94
C LYS A 254 -9.46 -2.93 -12.27
N GLU A 255 -9.44 -1.67 -12.69
CA GLU A 255 -8.74 -1.21 -13.89
C GLU A 255 -7.22 -1.26 -13.69
N TYR A 256 -6.73 -0.94 -12.50
CA TYR A 256 -5.31 -1.01 -12.13
C TYR A 256 -4.78 -2.45 -12.22
N LEU A 257 -5.53 -3.42 -11.69
CA LEU A 257 -5.17 -4.84 -11.75
C LEU A 257 -5.29 -5.39 -13.18
N GLY A 258 -6.32 -4.99 -13.93
CA GLY A 258 -6.45 -5.35 -15.35
C GLY A 258 -5.31 -4.77 -16.20
N LEU A 259 -4.90 -3.53 -15.92
CA LEU A 259 -3.72 -2.92 -16.55
C LEU A 259 -2.44 -3.66 -16.18
N MET A 260 -2.26 -4.03 -14.91
CA MET A 260 -1.12 -4.80 -14.44
C MET A 260 -1.02 -6.14 -15.18
N ALA A 261 -2.14 -6.83 -15.36
CA ALA A 261 -2.22 -8.08 -16.12
C ALA A 261 -1.94 -7.90 -17.63
N ALA A 262 -2.13 -6.70 -18.18
CA ALA A 262 -1.83 -6.36 -19.58
C ALA A 262 -0.41 -5.82 -19.78
N THR A 263 0.32 -5.52 -18.71
CA THR A 263 1.60 -4.80 -18.75
C THR A 263 2.76 -5.76 -19.00
N ASP A 264 3.78 -5.33 -19.75
CA ASP A 264 5.01 -6.12 -19.94
C ASP A 264 6.04 -5.87 -18.84
N VAL A 265 6.18 -4.63 -18.37
CA VAL A 265 7.09 -4.26 -17.29
C VAL A 265 6.50 -3.16 -16.40
N MET A 266 6.50 -3.38 -15.09
CA MET A 266 6.24 -2.32 -14.12
C MET A 266 7.53 -1.59 -13.74
N VAL A 267 7.50 -0.26 -13.65
CA VAL A 267 8.67 0.57 -13.37
C VAL A 267 8.36 1.54 -12.23
N GLY A 268 9.20 1.60 -11.21
CA GLY A 268 9.05 2.55 -10.11
C GLY A 268 9.41 1.92 -8.78
N ASN A 269 8.67 2.23 -7.72
CA ASN A 269 8.99 1.76 -6.36
C ASN A 269 7.73 1.54 -5.51
N SER A 270 6.61 1.24 -6.15
CA SER A 270 5.37 0.90 -5.46
C SER A 270 5.46 -0.45 -4.78
N SER A 271 4.75 -0.61 -3.66
CA SER A 271 4.63 -1.91 -3.02
C SER A 271 3.95 -2.94 -3.91
N SER A 272 3.13 -2.49 -4.87
CA SER A 272 2.43 -3.39 -5.78
C SER A 272 3.32 -4.08 -6.79
N GLY A 273 4.51 -3.54 -7.07
CA GLY A 273 5.54 -4.27 -7.80
C GLY A 273 6.12 -5.46 -7.02
N ILE A 274 5.93 -5.50 -5.69
CA ILE A 274 6.47 -6.54 -4.81
C ILE A 274 5.39 -7.50 -4.31
N ILE A 275 4.19 -6.99 -4.03
CA ILE A 275 3.07 -7.75 -3.46
C ILE A 275 2.17 -8.30 -4.58
N GLU A 276 1.59 -7.44 -5.41
CA GLU A 276 0.61 -7.85 -6.43
C GLU A 276 1.25 -8.43 -7.69
N ALA A 277 2.26 -7.76 -8.25
CA ALA A 277 2.88 -8.10 -9.55
C ALA A 277 3.37 -9.56 -9.69
N PRO A 278 3.91 -10.23 -8.66
CA PRO A 278 4.24 -11.65 -8.76
C PRO A 278 3.06 -12.56 -9.12
N SER A 279 1.82 -12.15 -8.83
CA SER A 279 0.61 -12.93 -9.14
C SER A 279 0.23 -12.90 -10.63
N PHE A 280 0.86 -12.01 -11.40
CA PHE A 280 0.67 -11.86 -12.84
C PHE A 280 1.94 -12.23 -13.62
N ASP A 281 2.95 -12.80 -12.96
CA ASP A 281 4.27 -13.02 -13.52
C ASP A 281 4.87 -11.75 -14.18
N LEU A 282 4.56 -10.58 -13.60
CA LEU A 282 4.94 -9.29 -14.17
C LEU A 282 6.37 -8.91 -13.74
N PRO A 283 7.32 -8.72 -14.67
CA PRO A 283 8.62 -8.14 -14.38
C PRO A 283 8.51 -6.72 -13.82
N VAL A 284 9.31 -6.42 -12.79
CA VAL A 284 9.30 -5.13 -12.08
C VAL A 284 10.71 -4.56 -12.01
N VAL A 285 10.89 -3.32 -12.47
CA VAL A 285 12.08 -2.52 -12.18
C VAL A 285 11.82 -1.73 -10.89
N ASP A 286 12.40 -2.20 -9.78
CA ASP A 286 12.31 -1.61 -8.44
C ASP A 286 13.41 -0.58 -8.22
N ILE A 287 13.04 0.70 -8.20
CA ILE A 287 13.92 1.85 -8.22
C ILE A 287 14.17 2.38 -6.81
N GLY A 288 15.45 2.43 -6.44
CA GLY A 288 15.93 3.07 -5.24
C GLY A 288 15.68 2.26 -3.97
N PRO A 289 15.68 2.91 -2.79
CA PRO A 289 15.71 2.20 -1.52
C PRO A 289 14.35 1.77 -0.98
N ARG A 290 13.24 2.30 -1.52
CA ARG A 290 11.91 2.26 -0.86
C ARG A 290 11.42 0.86 -0.53
N GLN A 291 11.66 -0.13 -1.40
CA GLN A 291 11.21 -1.52 -1.20
C GLN A 291 12.30 -2.48 -0.71
N ARG A 292 13.52 -2.00 -0.47
CA ARG A 292 14.63 -2.87 -0.02
C ARG A 292 14.22 -3.60 1.26
N GLY A 293 14.62 -4.85 1.45
CA GLY A 293 14.31 -5.63 2.65
C GLY A 293 12.98 -6.40 2.63
N ARG A 294 12.05 -6.05 1.72
CA ARG A 294 10.82 -6.82 1.53
C ARG A 294 11.13 -8.20 0.98
N GLU A 295 10.22 -9.12 1.26
CA GLU A 295 10.20 -10.42 0.58
C GLU A 295 9.81 -10.18 -0.87
N ARG A 296 10.55 -10.76 -1.80
CA ARG A 296 10.33 -10.58 -3.24
C ARG A 296 10.60 -11.90 -3.95
N THR A 297 9.88 -12.13 -5.05
CA THR A 297 10.17 -13.22 -5.99
C THR A 297 11.24 -12.76 -6.99
N GLN A 298 11.60 -13.63 -7.93
CA GLN A 298 12.62 -13.32 -8.95
C GLN A 298 12.10 -12.44 -10.11
N ASN A 299 10.86 -11.93 -10.04
CA ASN A 299 10.30 -10.99 -11.01
C ASN A 299 10.85 -9.55 -10.85
N THR A 300 11.59 -9.27 -9.77
CA THR A 300 12.02 -7.91 -9.42
C THR A 300 13.50 -7.66 -9.73
N PHE A 301 13.77 -6.58 -10.46
CA PHE A 301 15.09 -6.12 -10.86
C PHE A 301 15.38 -4.75 -10.24
N SER A 302 16.38 -4.67 -9.37
CA SER A 302 16.70 -3.40 -8.71
C SER A 302 17.51 -2.46 -9.60
N ALA A 303 17.17 -1.17 -9.56
CA ALA A 303 17.93 -0.08 -10.18
C ALA A 303 18.12 1.07 -9.16
N GLU A 304 19.21 1.82 -9.28
CA GLU A 304 19.33 3.11 -8.58
C GLU A 304 18.58 4.20 -9.36
N HIS A 305 18.49 5.41 -8.79
CA HIS A 305 17.88 6.58 -9.44
C HIS A 305 18.78 7.17 -10.55
N GLU A 306 19.12 6.37 -11.55
CA GLU A 306 19.95 6.73 -12.69
C GLU A 306 19.31 6.24 -13.98
N SER A 307 19.05 7.16 -14.92
CA SER A 307 18.30 6.87 -16.14
C SER A 307 18.91 5.72 -16.96
N GLU A 308 20.24 5.67 -17.08
CA GLU A 308 20.92 4.60 -17.82
C GLU A 308 20.70 3.22 -17.18
N GLN A 309 20.83 3.11 -15.85
CA GLN A 309 20.57 1.86 -15.13
C GLN A 309 19.11 1.44 -15.22
N ILE A 310 18.17 2.39 -15.06
CA ILE A 310 16.73 2.12 -15.15
C ILE A 310 16.41 1.60 -16.56
N ARG A 311 16.92 2.26 -17.60
CA ARG A 311 16.75 1.86 -19.00
C ARG A 311 17.30 0.46 -19.26
N GLU A 312 18.51 0.17 -18.79
CA GLU A 312 19.11 -1.16 -18.92
C GLU A 312 18.22 -2.25 -18.28
N LYS A 313 17.65 -1.98 -17.11
CA LYS A 313 16.72 -2.91 -16.44
C LYS A 313 15.39 -3.05 -17.15
N ILE A 314 14.85 -1.98 -17.72
CA ILE A 314 13.64 -2.06 -18.57
C ILE A 314 13.92 -2.97 -19.78
N TYR A 315 15.02 -2.76 -20.50
CA TYR A 315 15.39 -3.62 -21.63
C TYR A 315 15.67 -5.06 -21.21
N GLN A 316 16.27 -5.28 -20.04
CA GLN A 316 16.44 -6.62 -19.50
C GLN A 316 15.08 -7.30 -19.31
N CYS A 317 14.14 -6.64 -18.64
CA CYS A 317 12.80 -7.18 -18.39
C CYS A 317 12.03 -7.46 -19.69
N LEU A 318 12.07 -6.53 -20.66
CA LEU A 318 11.37 -6.67 -21.94
C LEU A 318 11.90 -7.81 -22.83
N ASN A 319 13.18 -8.16 -22.70
CA ASN A 319 13.83 -9.19 -23.53
C ASN A 319 13.91 -10.56 -22.85
N GLU A 320 14.21 -10.60 -21.55
CA GLU A 320 14.42 -11.84 -20.80
C GLU A 320 13.14 -12.35 -20.13
N GLY A 321 12.18 -11.46 -19.83
CA GLY A 321 10.98 -11.80 -19.06
C GLY A 321 11.28 -12.17 -17.60
N VAL A 322 10.36 -12.91 -16.97
CA VAL A 322 10.60 -13.50 -15.64
C VAL A 322 11.41 -14.78 -15.79
N LEU A 323 12.48 -14.91 -15.01
CA LEU A 323 13.43 -16.03 -15.10
C LEU A 323 12.83 -17.38 -14.67
N ASP A 324 11.71 -17.37 -13.93
CA ASP A 324 11.01 -18.54 -13.40
C ASP A 324 9.53 -18.22 -13.19
N GLU A 325 8.67 -18.69 -14.10
CA GLU A 325 7.21 -18.47 -14.13
C GLU A 325 6.43 -19.28 -13.05
N ASN A 326 7.10 -20.08 -12.21
CA ASN A 326 6.43 -20.95 -11.23
C ASN A 326 6.80 -20.63 -9.77
N GLN A 327 6.97 -19.35 -9.42
CA GLN A 327 7.27 -18.96 -8.03
C GLN A 327 6.02 -18.54 -7.27
N ASP A 328 5.79 -19.21 -6.12
CA ASP A 328 4.73 -18.85 -5.20
C ASP A 328 4.92 -17.40 -4.70
N ASN A 329 3.86 -16.59 -4.81
CA ASN A 329 3.85 -15.25 -4.25
C ASN A 329 3.95 -15.35 -2.70
N PRO A 330 4.99 -14.79 -2.06
CA PRO A 330 5.22 -14.96 -0.61
C PRO A 330 4.16 -14.29 0.27
N TYR A 331 3.29 -13.46 -0.32
CA TYR A 331 2.19 -12.79 0.33
C TYR A 331 0.83 -13.47 0.08
N ASP A 332 0.78 -14.46 -0.81
CA ASP A 332 -0.40 -15.25 -1.09
C ASP A 332 -0.54 -16.40 -0.10
N TYR A 333 -1.65 -16.40 0.63
CA TYR A 333 -2.02 -17.51 1.51
C TYR A 333 -3.39 -18.10 1.13
N GLY A 334 -4.00 -17.72 0.00
CA GLY A 334 -5.33 -18.14 -0.43
C GLY A 334 -6.46 -17.34 0.25
N GLY A 335 -6.35 -16.01 0.23
CA GLY A 335 -7.38 -15.07 0.71
C GLY A 335 -7.24 -14.60 2.16
N ALA A 336 -6.88 -13.33 2.38
CA ALA A 336 -6.63 -12.74 3.69
C ALA A 336 -7.89 -12.19 4.38
N GLY A 337 -8.84 -11.63 3.63
CA GLY A 337 -10.02 -10.97 4.15
C GLY A 337 -10.91 -11.88 5.00
N SER A 338 -11.13 -13.12 4.54
CA SER A 338 -11.90 -14.12 5.28
C SER A 338 -11.20 -14.56 6.58
N ARG A 339 -9.88 -14.74 6.57
CA ARG A 339 -9.08 -15.08 7.76
C ARG A 339 -9.09 -13.97 8.80
N ILE A 340 -8.94 -12.73 8.35
CA ILE A 340 -8.99 -11.55 9.22
C ILE A 340 -10.39 -11.44 9.86
N CYS A 341 -11.44 -11.54 9.04
CA CYS A 341 -12.83 -11.50 9.51
C CYS A 341 -13.10 -12.57 10.57
N GLU A 342 -12.78 -13.84 10.29
CA GLU A 342 -13.02 -14.94 11.23
C GLU A 342 -12.23 -14.78 12.54
N ARG A 343 -11.01 -14.26 12.46
CA ARG A 343 -10.20 -14.00 13.66
C ARG A 343 -10.77 -12.86 14.50
N ILE A 344 -11.25 -11.79 13.88
CA ILE A 344 -11.93 -10.69 14.59
C ILE A 344 -13.21 -11.20 15.24
N ARG A 345 -14.01 -11.99 14.53
CA ARG A 345 -15.26 -12.56 15.04
C ARG A 345 -15.08 -13.44 16.28
N THR A 346 -14.03 -14.26 16.27
CA THR A 346 -13.80 -15.26 17.33
C THR A 346 -13.00 -14.74 18.51
N ILE A 347 -12.62 -13.47 18.50
CA ILE A 347 -11.82 -12.92 19.59
C ILE A 347 -12.66 -12.56 20.79
N ASN A 348 -12.16 -12.90 21.97
CA ASN A 348 -12.77 -12.46 23.22
C ASN A 348 -12.23 -11.05 23.56
N ILE A 349 -13.14 -10.08 23.64
CA ILE A 349 -12.82 -8.71 24.04
C ILE A 349 -12.91 -8.63 25.56
N ASP A 350 -11.79 -8.84 26.23
CA ASP A 350 -11.67 -8.87 27.68
C ASP A 350 -10.41 -8.15 28.17
N GLU A 351 -10.13 -8.16 29.48
CA GLU A 351 -8.89 -7.54 29.98
C GLU A 351 -7.60 -8.20 29.44
N ASN A 352 -7.66 -9.46 29.00
CA ASN A 352 -6.48 -10.15 28.48
C ASN A 352 -6.09 -9.63 27.10
N ILE A 353 -7.05 -9.27 26.24
CA ILE A 353 -6.73 -8.67 24.94
C ILE A 353 -6.04 -7.30 25.13
N LEU A 354 -6.50 -6.50 26.09
CA LEU A 354 -5.96 -5.15 26.37
C LEU A 354 -4.59 -5.20 27.08
N ARG A 355 -4.40 -6.15 28.00
CA ARG A 355 -3.15 -6.27 28.78
C ARG A 355 -2.07 -7.03 28.00
N LYS A 356 -1.36 -6.29 27.15
CA LYS A 356 -0.20 -6.80 26.41
C LYS A 356 0.96 -7.17 27.35
N LYS A 357 1.65 -8.28 27.05
CA LYS A 357 2.90 -8.67 27.70
C LYS A 357 4.04 -8.65 26.70
N LEU A 358 5.19 -8.08 27.07
CA LEU A 358 6.40 -8.26 26.26
C LEU A 358 6.97 -9.64 26.54
N THR A 359 7.17 -10.41 25.47
CA THR A 359 7.65 -11.80 25.53
C THR A 359 9.14 -11.92 25.86
N PHE A 360 9.90 -10.82 25.77
CA PHE A 360 11.29 -10.75 26.20
C PHE A 360 11.44 -10.06 27.56
N GLY A 361 12.32 -10.61 28.40
CA GLY A 361 12.57 -10.16 29.77
C GLY A 361 12.02 -11.12 30.81
N ARG A 362 12.87 -11.58 31.74
CA ARG A 362 12.39 -12.23 32.97
C ARG A 362 11.79 -11.14 33.84
N TRP A 363 10.47 -11.09 33.92
CA TRP A 363 9.77 -10.26 34.88
C TRP A 363 9.98 -10.87 36.28
N PHE A 364 10.74 -10.17 37.13
CA PHE A 364 11.04 -10.56 38.51
C PHE A 364 9.88 -10.27 39.46
#